data_AF-A0A969EU70-F1
#
_entry.id   AF-A0A969EU70-F1
#
_cell.length_a   1.000
_cell.length_b   1.000
_cell.length_c   1.000
_cell.angle_alpha   90.00
_cell.angle_beta   90.00
_cell.angle_gamma   90.00
#
_symmetry.space_group_name_H-M   'P 1'
#
loop_
_entity.id
_entity.type
_entity.pdbx_description
1 polymer ?
#
loop_
_entity_poly.entity_id
_entity_poly.type
_entity_poly.pdbx_seq_one_letter_code
_entity_poly.pdbx_strand_id
1 'polypeptide(L)'
;MSLLLNIQLLPQWLALSLIVVVFVAFSIAGFLIVHRFIPVAVRQIHNDIAGFVFATLGVTYGVLLGFVVFVVWGQYDEAKTNMQNESSFMLVLHKNIKVYPDKQASEQMTQGLVTFIRQAIEERSAAIVEGPSGRASQTMDQLLALVDNLVPSSGHEQILYYQILEHLNNLIKLRSLRLDALREHSPSIVW
;
A
#
# COMPACT_ATOMS: atom_id res chain seq x y z
N MET A 1 -17.21 -33.53 5.87
CA MET A 1 -16.31 -32.73 6.74
C MET A 1 -14.82 -33.09 6.58
N SER A 2 -14.45 -34.06 5.72
CA SER A 2 -13.07 -34.47 5.45
C SER A 2 -12.45 -33.87 4.17
N LEU A 3 -13.26 -33.48 3.17
CA LEU A 3 -12.77 -32.90 1.92
C LEU A 3 -12.23 -31.46 2.07
N LEU A 4 -12.81 -30.67 2.98
CA LEU A 4 -12.38 -29.29 3.24
C LEU A 4 -11.01 -29.21 3.94
N LEU A 5 -10.67 -30.21 4.77
CA LEU A 5 -9.38 -30.29 5.45
C LEU A 5 -8.24 -30.71 4.50
N ASN A 6 -8.53 -31.54 3.49
CA ASN A 6 -7.51 -31.96 2.51
C ASN A 6 -7.14 -30.85 1.50
N ILE A 7 -8.00 -29.85 1.30
CA ILE A 7 -7.73 -28.73 0.39
C ILE A 7 -6.74 -27.73 1.02
N GLN A 8 -6.72 -27.59 2.35
CA GLN A 8 -5.78 -26.71 3.05
C GLN A 8 -4.35 -27.26 3.14
N LEU A 9 -4.16 -28.56 2.88
CA LEU A 9 -2.84 -29.21 2.87
C LEU A 9 -2.18 -29.24 1.48
N LEU A 10 -2.93 -28.87 0.43
CA LEU A 10 -2.40 -28.80 -0.94
C LEU A 10 -1.65 -27.47 -1.16
N PRO A 11 -0.51 -27.48 -1.88
CA PRO A 11 0.13 -26.27 -2.33
C PRO A 11 -0.88 -25.36 -3.05
N GLN A 12 -0.94 -24.07 -2.70
CA GLN A 12 -1.96 -23.12 -3.18
C GLN A 12 -2.12 -23.14 -4.72
N TRP A 13 -1.01 -23.31 -5.44
CA TRP A 13 -0.95 -23.43 -6.90
C TRP A 13 -1.75 -24.62 -7.45
N LEU A 14 -1.75 -25.77 -6.76
CA LEU A 14 -2.47 -26.99 -7.16
C LEU A 14 -3.97 -26.85 -6.90
N ALA A 15 -4.37 -26.24 -5.79
CA ALA A 15 -5.77 -25.97 -5.49
C ALA A 15 -6.38 -25.01 -6.54
N LEU A 16 -5.63 -23.96 -6.89
CA LEU A 16 -6.05 -22.98 -7.91
C LEU A 16 -6.18 -23.66 -9.29
N SER A 17 -5.20 -24.47 -9.68
CA SER A 17 -5.24 -25.26 -10.92
C SER A 17 -6.45 -26.21 -10.97
N LEU A 18 -6.73 -26.94 -9.88
CA LEU A 18 -7.87 -27.86 -9.81
C LEU A 18 -9.20 -27.13 -9.98
N ILE A 19 -9.38 -25.99 -9.30
CA ILE A 19 -10.60 -25.17 -9.42
C ILE A 19 -10.79 -24.71 -10.86
N VAL A 20 -9.73 -24.21 -11.50
CA VAL A 20 -9.76 -23.79 -12.90
C VAL A 20 -10.17 -24.96 -13.81
N VAL A 21 -9.55 -26.13 -13.64
CA VAL A 21 -9.87 -27.31 -14.46
C VAL A 21 -11.32 -27.74 -14.28
N VAL A 22 -11.85 -27.74 -13.06
CA VAL A 22 -13.26 -28.11 -12.79
C VAL A 22 -14.22 -27.12 -13.46
N PHE A 23 -13.98 -25.82 -13.35
CA PHE A 23 -14.82 -24.79 -13.97
C PHE A 23 -14.75 -24.84 -15.51
N VAL A 24 -13.56 -25.07 -16.07
CA VAL A 24 -13.37 -25.23 -17.50
C VAL A 24 -14.10 -26.48 -18.00
N ALA A 25 -13.94 -27.62 -17.32
CA ALA A 25 -14.63 -28.85 -17.67
C ALA A 25 -16.15 -28.69 -17.58
N PHE A 26 -16.66 -28.00 -16.55
CA PHE A 26 -18.08 -27.71 -16.39
C PHE A 26 -18.60 -26.80 -17.52
N SER A 27 -17.84 -25.76 -17.91
CA SER A 27 -18.18 -24.88 -19.02
C SER A 27 -18.22 -25.63 -20.36
N ILE A 28 -17.23 -26.49 -20.62
CA ILE A 28 -17.18 -27.32 -21.83
C ILE A 28 -18.35 -28.29 -21.85
N ALA A 29 -18.67 -28.96 -20.74
CA ALA A 29 -19.80 -29.86 -20.63
C ALA A 29 -21.12 -29.13 -20.90
N GLY A 30 -21.33 -27.95 -20.28
CA GLY A 30 -22.49 -27.10 -20.53
C GLY A 30 -22.61 -26.70 -22.00
N PHE A 31 -21.51 -26.29 -22.62
CA PHE A 31 -21.46 -25.94 -24.05
C PHE A 31 -21.84 -27.13 -24.95
N LEU A 32 -21.29 -28.31 -24.68
CA LEU A 32 -21.56 -29.52 -25.47
C LEU A 32 -23.02 -29.99 -25.32
N ILE A 33 -23.60 -29.88 -24.12
CA ILE A 33 -25.02 -30.20 -23.87
C ILE A 33 -25.91 -29.23 -24.66
N VAL A 34 -25.67 -27.92 -24.55
CA VAL A 34 -26.44 -26.90 -25.30
C VAL A 34 -26.31 -27.12 -26.81
N HIS A 35 -25.12 -27.48 -27.29
CA HIS A 35 -24.88 -27.78 -28.70
C HIS A 35 -25.57 -29.06 -29.17
N ARG A 36 -25.78 -30.04 -28.29
CA ARG A 36 -26.44 -31.31 -28.62
C ARG A 36 -27.96 -31.19 -28.64
N PHE A 37 -28.55 -30.38 -27.76
CA PHE A 37 -30.00 -30.32 -27.56
C PHE A 37 -30.71 -29.18 -28.31
N ILE A 38 -29.99 -28.15 -28.80
CA ILE A 38 -30.61 -27.00 -29.48
C ILE A 38 -30.32 -27.02 -31.00
N PRO A 39 -31.35 -27.12 -31.87
CA PRO A 39 -31.18 -27.11 -33.32
C PRO A 39 -30.67 -25.76 -33.86
N VAL A 40 -29.86 -25.83 -34.92
CA VAL A 40 -29.07 -24.71 -35.50
C VAL A 40 -29.93 -23.49 -35.90
N ALA A 41 -31.18 -23.71 -36.30
CA ALA A 41 -32.09 -22.66 -36.75
C ALA A 41 -32.55 -21.68 -35.63
N VAL A 42 -32.64 -22.14 -34.38
CA VAL A 42 -32.98 -21.29 -33.21
C VAL A 42 -31.73 -20.57 -32.68
N ARG A 43 -30.54 -21.16 -32.91
CA ARG A 43 -29.25 -20.58 -32.53
C ARG A 43 -28.94 -19.28 -33.27
N GLN A 44 -29.24 -19.17 -34.56
CA GLN A 44 -28.90 -17.96 -35.34
C GLN A 44 -29.67 -16.70 -34.93
N ILE A 45 -30.94 -16.81 -34.54
CA ILE A 45 -31.76 -15.67 -34.12
C ILE A 45 -31.36 -15.13 -32.73
N HIS A 46 -30.85 -15.97 -31.84
CA HIS A 46 -30.42 -15.56 -30.49
C HIS A 46 -28.93 -15.26 -30.37
N ASN A 47 -28.08 -15.83 -31.25
CA ASN A 47 -26.64 -15.55 -31.25
C ASN A 47 -26.32 -14.11 -31.69
N ASP A 48 -27.20 -13.48 -32.47
CA ASP A 48 -27.08 -12.07 -32.87
C ASP A 48 -27.27 -11.12 -31.67
N ILE A 49 -28.24 -11.41 -30.79
CA ILE A 49 -28.48 -10.65 -29.56
C ILE A 49 -27.42 -10.96 -28.51
N ALA A 50 -27.04 -12.23 -28.35
CA ALA A 50 -25.99 -12.61 -27.40
C ALA A 50 -24.65 -11.95 -27.75
N GLY A 51 -24.26 -11.95 -29.03
CA GLY A 51 -23.06 -11.26 -29.51
C GLY A 51 -23.10 -9.75 -29.24
N PHE A 52 -24.24 -9.10 -29.49
CA PHE A 52 -24.42 -7.68 -29.23
C PHE A 52 -24.38 -7.33 -27.73
N VAL A 53 -25.02 -8.15 -26.87
CA VAL A 53 -24.98 -7.99 -25.41
C VAL A 53 -23.56 -8.18 -24.87
N PHE A 54 -22.84 -9.22 -25.30
CA PHE A 54 -21.45 -9.43 -24.88
C PHE A 54 -20.51 -8.35 -25.41
N ALA A 55 -20.71 -7.83 -26.61
CA ALA A 55 -19.94 -6.70 -27.14
C ALA A 55 -20.16 -5.43 -26.29
N THR A 56 -21.43 -5.13 -25.95
CA THR A 56 -21.78 -3.97 -25.11
C THR A 56 -21.21 -4.11 -23.70
N LEU A 57 -21.32 -5.31 -23.09
CA LEU A 57 -20.72 -5.62 -21.79
C LEU A 57 -19.19 -5.54 -21.85
N GLY A 58 -18.57 -6.03 -22.92
CA GLY A 58 -17.13 -5.99 -23.13
C GLY A 58 -16.60 -4.57 -23.23
N VAL A 59 -17.27 -3.69 -23.99
CA VAL A 59 -16.93 -2.27 -24.07
C VAL A 59 -17.10 -1.59 -22.71
N THR A 60 -18.23 -1.82 -22.04
CA THR A 60 -18.50 -1.22 -20.72
C THR A 60 -17.46 -1.65 -19.69
N TYR A 61 -17.13 -2.95 -19.65
CA TYR A 61 -16.12 -3.49 -18.75
C TYR A 61 -14.71 -3.01 -19.11
N GLY A 62 -14.38 -2.92 -20.40
CA GLY A 62 -13.10 -2.39 -20.87
C GLY A 62 -12.88 -0.94 -20.45
N VAL A 63 -13.92 -0.10 -20.55
CA VAL A 63 -13.88 1.28 -20.06
C VAL A 63 -13.71 1.34 -18.55
N LEU A 64 -14.49 0.56 -17.79
CA LEU A 64 -14.37 0.48 -16.33
C LEU A 64 -12.96 0.03 -15.89
N LEU A 65 -12.43 -1.02 -16.52
CA LEU A 65 -11.09 -1.54 -16.23
C LEU A 65 -10.03 -0.50 -16.55
N GLY A 66 -10.15 0.20 -17.68
CA GLY A 66 -9.27 1.32 -18.02
C GLY A 66 -9.24 2.41 -16.95
N PHE A 67 -10.41 2.79 -16.43
CA PHE A 67 -10.51 3.76 -15.33
C PHE A 67 -9.87 3.23 -14.03
N VAL A 68 -10.13 1.97 -13.66
CA VAL A 68 -9.54 1.35 -12.46
C VAL A 68 -8.02 1.34 -12.56
N VAL A 69 -7.46 0.91 -13.69
CA VAL A 69 -6.01 0.90 -13.92
C VAL A 69 -5.43 2.31 -13.83
N PHE A 70 -6.09 3.31 -14.42
CA PHE A 70 -5.65 4.70 -14.35
C PHE A 70 -5.60 5.22 -12.90
N VAL A 71 -6.65 4.99 -12.11
CA VAL A 71 -6.73 5.42 -10.71
C VAL A 71 -5.67 4.71 -9.87
N VAL A 72 -5.54 3.38 -9.99
CA VAL A 72 -4.56 2.59 -9.24
C VAL A 72 -3.13 3.02 -9.57
N TRP A 73 -2.84 3.30 -10.85
CA TRP A 73 -1.53 3.79 -11.25
C TRP A 73 -1.22 5.17 -10.66
N GLY A 74 -2.22 6.07 -10.63
CA GLY A 74 -2.09 7.38 -9.99
C GLY A 74 -1.79 7.27 -8.48
N GLN A 75 -2.56 6.45 -7.77
CA GLN A 75 -2.34 6.18 -6.35
C GLN A 75 -0.96 5.57 -6.08
N TYR A 76 -0.52 4.65 -6.94
CA TYR A 76 0.82 4.05 -6.84
C TYR A 76 1.93 5.09 -7.02
N ASP A 77 1.82 5.98 -8.00
CA ASP A 77 2.83 7.01 -8.27
C ASP A 77 2.88 8.07 -7.16
N GLU A 78 1.73 8.44 -6.61
CA GLU A 78 1.63 9.33 -5.45
C GLU A 78 2.27 8.69 -4.20
N ALA A 79 1.93 7.44 -3.88
CA ALA A 79 2.52 6.72 -2.76
C ALA A 79 4.05 6.59 -2.90
N LYS A 80 4.53 6.31 -4.12
CA LYS A 80 5.97 6.25 -4.43
C LYS A 80 6.64 7.61 -4.22
N THR A 81 6.03 8.70 -4.71
CA THR A 81 6.55 10.06 -4.54
C THR A 81 6.60 10.46 -3.07
N ASN A 82 5.56 10.15 -2.29
CA ASN A 82 5.52 10.42 -0.86
C ASN A 82 6.62 9.67 -0.10
N MET A 83 6.87 8.39 -0.42
CA MET A 83 7.96 7.60 0.18
C MET A 83 9.35 8.15 -0.19
N GLN A 84 9.53 8.63 -1.42
CA GLN A 84 10.79 9.29 -1.85
C GLN A 84 11.01 10.61 -1.11
N ASN A 85 9.95 11.40 -0.92
CA ASN A 85 10.00 12.63 -0.15
C ASN A 85 10.32 12.36 1.33
N GLU A 86 9.67 11.38 1.96
CA GLU A 86 9.93 10.99 3.36
C GLU A 86 11.42 10.63 3.55
N SER A 87 11.97 9.82 2.65
CA SER A 87 13.38 9.43 2.66
C SER A 87 14.33 10.61 2.45
N SER A 88 13.97 11.55 1.57
CA SER A 88 14.76 12.74 1.29
C SER A 88 14.79 13.69 2.48
N PHE A 89 13.64 13.92 3.14
CA PHE A 89 13.56 14.74 4.35
C PHE A 89 14.34 14.11 5.51
N MET A 90 14.34 12.78 5.67
CA MET A 90 15.19 12.10 6.66
C MET A 90 16.68 12.38 6.45
N LEU A 91 17.14 12.35 5.20
CA LEU A 91 18.54 12.64 4.86
C LEU A 91 18.91 14.11 5.09
N VAL A 92 18.03 15.04 4.72
CA VAL A 92 18.24 16.48 4.97
C VAL A 92 18.24 16.77 6.47
N LEU A 93 17.29 16.21 7.22
CA LEU A 93 17.21 16.34 8.67
C LEU A 93 18.48 15.83 9.36
N HIS A 94 18.99 14.67 8.94
CA HIS A 94 20.26 14.14 9.46
C HIS A 94 21.44 15.08 9.22
N LYS A 95 21.52 15.70 8.03
CA LYS A 95 22.57 16.69 7.71
C LYS A 95 22.43 17.95 8.57
N ASN A 96 21.22 18.46 8.75
CA ASN A 96 20.95 19.67 9.53
C ASN A 96 21.28 19.46 11.02
N ILE A 97 20.90 18.30 11.58
CA ILE A 97 21.26 17.91 12.95
C ILE A 97 22.78 17.88 13.11
N LYS A 98 23.50 17.27 12.17
CA LYS A 98 24.97 17.10 12.25
C LYS A 98 25.74 18.42 12.21
N VAL A 99 25.17 19.46 11.60
CA VAL A 99 25.76 20.80 11.51
C VAL A 99 25.41 21.65 12.75
N TYR A 100 24.51 21.18 13.62
CA TYR A 100 24.11 21.91 14.82
C TYR A 100 25.31 22.16 15.76
N PRO A 101 25.53 23.39 16.25
CA PRO A 101 26.72 23.75 17.03
C PRO A 101 26.89 22.98 18.35
N ASP A 102 25.80 22.69 19.04
CA ASP A 102 25.82 21.86 20.24
C ASP A 102 26.00 20.39 19.87
N LYS A 103 27.21 19.89 20.12
CA LYS A 103 27.59 18.50 19.82
C LYS A 103 26.79 17.48 20.64
N GLN A 104 26.45 17.80 21.89
CA GLN A 104 25.70 16.89 22.75
C GLN A 104 24.25 16.78 22.24
N ALA A 105 23.62 17.91 21.94
CA ALA A 105 22.29 17.93 21.34
C ALA A 105 22.26 17.25 19.96
N SER A 106 23.25 17.54 19.10
CA SER A 106 23.41 16.90 17.78
C SER A 106 23.50 15.38 17.88
N GLU A 107 24.28 14.86 18.82
CA GLU A 107 24.44 13.41 19.01
C GLU A 107 23.14 12.77 19.51
N GLN A 108 22.46 13.37 20.48
CA GLN A 108 21.17 12.89 20.99
C GLN A 108 20.09 12.87 19.88
N MET A 109 19.96 13.96 19.12
CA MET A 109 19.02 14.04 18.00
C MET A 109 19.35 13.03 16.91
N THR A 110 20.64 12.83 16.60
CA THR A 110 21.08 11.84 15.60
C THR A 110 20.72 10.42 16.03
N GLN A 111 20.96 10.06 17.29
CA GLN A 111 20.61 8.76 17.83
C GLN A 111 19.09 8.53 17.82
N GLY A 112 18.31 9.56 18.19
CA GLY A 112 16.85 9.52 18.10
C GLY A 112 16.36 9.28 16.68
N LEU A 113 16.91 10.01 15.70
CA LEU A 113 16.55 9.86 14.29
C LEU A 113 16.90 8.48 13.74
N VAL A 114 18.08 7.95 14.04
CA VAL A 114 18.51 6.61 13.60
C VAL A 114 17.62 5.52 14.23
N THR A 115 17.28 5.66 15.50
CA THR A 115 16.40 4.72 16.21
C THR A 115 15.00 4.74 15.59
N PHE A 116 14.47 5.93 15.31
CA PHE A 116 13.19 6.10 14.62
C PHE A 116 13.21 5.43 13.24
N ILE A 117 14.23 5.67 12.42
CA ILE A 117 14.36 5.09 11.08
C ILE A 117 14.38 3.56 11.16
N ARG A 118 15.16 2.98 12.09
CA ARG A 118 15.23 1.54 12.26
C ARG A 118 13.88 0.95 12.63
N GLN A 119 13.19 1.53 13.60
CA GLN A 119 11.86 1.07 14.02
C GLN A 119 10.81 1.26 12.92
N ALA A 120 10.86 2.35 12.16
CA ALA A 120 9.93 2.60 11.06
C ALA A 120 10.09 1.57 9.91
N ILE A 121 11.31 1.08 9.67
CA ILE A 121 11.59 0.01 8.72
C ILE A 121 11.07 -1.34 9.26
N GLU A 122 11.32 -1.65 10.53
CA GLU A 122 10.85 -2.89 11.17
C GLU A 122 9.32 -2.96 11.22
N GLU A 123 8.66 -1.85 11.52
CA GLU A 123 7.19 -1.74 11.63
C GLU A 123 6.48 -2.01 10.29
N ARG A 124 7.15 -1.81 9.14
CA ARG A 124 6.62 -2.21 7.83
C ARG A 124 6.30 -3.71 7.76
N SER A 125 7.01 -4.55 8.53
CA SER A 125 6.75 -5.99 8.57
C SER A 125 5.60 -6.39 9.52
N ALA A 126 5.25 -5.53 10.48
CA ALA A 126 4.31 -5.81 11.57
C ALA A 126 3.00 -4.97 11.53
N ALA A 127 2.95 -3.91 10.71
CA ALA A 127 1.81 -2.99 10.56
C ALA A 127 0.48 -3.64 10.12
N ILE A 128 0.48 -4.93 9.76
CA ILE A 128 -0.73 -5.71 9.49
C ILE A 128 -1.47 -6.06 10.80
N VAL A 129 -0.82 -6.01 11.98
CA VAL A 129 -1.33 -6.63 13.21
C VAL A 129 -1.62 -5.66 14.36
N GLU A 130 -0.83 -4.58 14.58
CA GLU A 130 -0.84 -3.86 15.88
C GLU A 130 -1.41 -2.43 15.89
N GLY A 131 -1.83 -1.86 14.75
CA GLY A 131 -2.39 -0.51 14.69
C GLY A 131 -1.36 0.62 14.85
N PRO A 132 -1.78 1.91 14.89
CA PRO A 132 -0.92 3.09 14.73
C PRO A 132 -0.03 3.44 15.95
N SER A 133 -0.12 2.67 17.03
CA SER A 133 0.60 2.89 18.29
C SER A 133 1.89 2.05 18.38
N GLY A 134 2.65 1.98 17.28
CA GLY A 134 3.92 1.27 17.28
C GLY A 134 5.07 2.08 17.87
N ARG A 135 6.17 1.38 18.15
CA ARG A 135 7.39 1.91 18.78
C ARG A 135 7.93 3.16 18.07
N ALA A 136 7.80 3.23 16.74
CA ALA A 136 8.30 4.36 15.97
C ALA A 136 7.52 5.66 16.20
N SER A 137 6.23 5.61 16.54
CA SER A 137 5.48 6.81 16.95
C SER A 137 6.02 7.37 18.27
N GLN A 138 6.32 6.49 19.24
CA GLN A 138 6.91 6.90 20.52
C GLN A 138 8.30 7.51 20.36
N THR A 139 9.14 6.95 19.49
CA THR A 139 10.48 7.52 19.22
C THR A 139 10.40 8.83 18.44
N MET A 140 9.38 9.04 17.60
CA MET A 140 9.11 10.33 16.98
C MET A 140 8.75 11.39 18.03
N ASP A 141 7.86 11.06 18.98
CA ASP A 141 7.47 11.97 20.06
C ASP A 141 8.66 12.33 20.96
N GLN A 142 9.54 11.36 21.23
CA GLN A 142 10.80 11.61 21.96
C GLN A 142 11.72 12.57 21.19
N LEU A 143 11.83 12.41 19.88
CA LEU A 143 12.66 13.29 19.05
C LEU A 143 12.08 14.71 18.97
N LEU A 144 10.75 14.85 18.88
CA LEU A 144 10.06 16.14 19.01
C LEU A 144 10.37 16.80 20.36
N ALA A 145 10.23 16.07 21.46
CA ALA A 145 10.54 16.58 22.79
C ALA A 145 12.00 17.01 22.94
N LEU A 146 12.95 16.30 22.31
CA LEU A 146 14.36 16.71 22.28
C LEU A 146 14.55 18.04 21.55
N VAL A 147 13.89 18.22 20.39
CA VAL A 147 13.96 19.46 19.63
C VAL A 147 13.29 20.60 20.41
N ASP A 148 12.10 20.41 20.97
CA ASP A 148 11.35 21.44 21.72
C ASP A 148 12.11 21.96 22.95
N ASN A 149 12.95 21.14 23.57
CA ASN A 149 13.77 21.55 24.71
C ASN A 149 15.06 22.31 24.33
N LEU A 150 15.35 22.48 23.04
CA LEU A 150 16.49 23.27 22.58
C LEU A 150 16.22 24.76 22.76
N VAL A 151 17.10 25.43 23.49
CA VAL A 151 17.09 26.89 23.61
C VAL A 151 18.23 27.45 22.74
N PRO A 152 17.93 27.96 21.53
CA PRO A 152 18.96 28.53 20.66
C PRO A 152 19.56 29.78 21.29
N SER A 153 20.88 29.81 21.40
CA SER A 153 21.64 30.89 22.05
C SER A 153 22.20 31.91 21.06
N SER A 154 22.22 31.57 19.76
CA SER A 154 22.72 32.43 18.68
C SER A 154 21.73 32.52 17.50
N GLY A 155 21.82 33.59 16.70
CA GLY A 155 21.00 33.73 15.49
C GLY A 155 21.24 32.62 14.47
N HIS A 156 22.46 32.05 14.43
CA HIS A 156 22.75 30.89 13.59
C HIS A 156 22.02 29.62 14.07
N GLU A 157 22.03 29.37 15.39
CA GLU A 157 21.29 28.27 16.00
C GLU A 157 19.78 28.41 15.81
N GLN A 158 19.25 29.62 15.87
CA GLN A 158 17.81 29.88 15.67
C GLN A 158 17.35 29.50 14.25
N ILE A 159 18.17 29.76 13.23
CA ILE A 159 17.87 29.36 11.84
C ILE A 159 17.89 27.84 11.70
N LEU A 160 18.92 27.17 12.26
CA LEU A 160 19.02 25.71 12.21
C LEU A 160 17.87 25.04 12.98
N TYR A 161 17.52 25.57 14.14
CA TYR A 161 16.38 25.12 14.93
C TYR A 161 15.08 25.16 14.12
N TYR A 162 14.80 26.29 13.46
CA TYR A 162 13.61 26.43 12.62
C TYR A 162 13.61 25.41 11.47
N GLN A 163 14.73 25.22 10.78
CA GLN A 163 14.84 24.23 9.69
C GLN A 163 14.64 22.80 10.18
N ILE A 164 15.22 22.44 11.33
CA ILE A 164 15.07 21.11 11.95
C ILE A 164 13.60 20.88 12.28
N LEU A 165 12.94 21.85 12.91
CA LEU A 165 11.53 21.76 13.28
C LEU A 165 10.62 21.65 12.05
N GLU A 166 10.88 22.44 11.00
CA GLU A 166 10.12 22.39 9.75
C GLU A 166 10.25 21.03 9.05
N HIS A 167 11.46 20.50 8.92
CA HIS A 167 11.68 19.19 8.30
C HIS A 167 11.09 18.05 9.12
N LEU A 168 11.13 18.16 10.44
CA LEU A 168 10.52 17.20 11.35
C LEU A 168 8.98 17.17 11.19
N ASN A 169 8.34 18.34 11.15
CA ASN A 169 6.91 18.47 10.91
C ASN A 169 6.50 17.90 9.55
N ASN A 170 7.27 18.19 8.50
CA ASN A 170 7.04 17.63 7.16
C ASN A 170 7.15 16.10 7.14
N LEU A 171 8.10 15.54 7.89
CA LEU A 171 8.28 14.10 8.00
C LEU A 171 7.10 13.45 8.73
N ILE A 172 6.59 14.05 9.80
CA ILE A 172 5.38 13.57 10.50
C ILE A 172 4.18 13.58 9.56
N LYS A 173 4.01 14.66 8.79
CA LYS A 173 2.94 14.77 7.79
C LYS A 173 3.03 13.66 6.73
N LEU A 174 4.21 13.44 6.16
CA LEU A 174 4.42 12.39 5.15
C LEU A 174 4.20 10.99 5.71
N ARG A 175 4.61 10.73 6.95
CA ARG A 175 4.33 9.46 7.65
C ARG A 175 2.83 9.26 7.86
N SER A 176 2.09 10.29 8.25
CA SER A 176 0.62 10.19 8.39
C SER A 176 -0.02 9.77 7.06
N LEU A 177 0.33 10.45 5.97
CA LEU A 177 -0.17 10.12 4.63
C LEU A 177 0.15 8.66 4.24
N ARG A 178 1.35 8.17 4.58
CA ARG A 178 1.72 6.77 4.34
C ARG A 178 0.86 5.80 5.17
N LEU A 179 0.59 6.10 6.44
CA LEU A 179 -0.24 5.27 7.31
C LEU A 179 -1.72 5.29 6.87
N ASP A 180 -2.22 6.43 6.39
CA ASP A 180 -3.57 6.57 5.85
C ASP A 180 -3.73 5.78 4.55
N ALA A 181 -2.77 5.86 3.63
CA ALA A 181 -2.75 5.05 2.41
C ALA A 181 -2.76 3.53 2.72
N LEU A 182 -2.03 3.10 3.75
CA LEU A 182 -2.06 1.70 4.19
C LEU A 182 -3.42 1.25 4.74
N ARG A 183 -4.19 2.17 5.35
CA ARG A 183 -5.55 1.88 5.82
C ARG A 183 -6.55 1.79 4.69
N GLU A 184 -6.50 2.71 3.73
CA GLU A 184 -7.43 2.72 2.59
C GLU A 184 -7.26 1.48 1.70
N HIS A 185 -6.05 0.95 1.58
CA HIS A 185 -5.76 -0.25 0.79
C HIS A 185 -5.98 -1.58 1.52
N SER A 186 -6.53 -1.57 2.74
CA SER A 186 -6.92 -2.78 3.46
C SER A 186 -8.45 -2.94 3.48
N PRO A 187 -9.11 -3.27 2.35
CA PRO A 187 -10.45 -3.82 2.43
C PRO A 187 -10.33 -5.23 3.01
N SER A 188 -10.62 -5.37 4.30
CA SER A 188 -10.65 -6.64 5.06
C SER A 188 -11.66 -7.67 4.53
N ILE A 189 -12.35 -7.38 3.42
CA ILE A 189 -13.46 -8.17 2.90
C ILE A 189 -13.24 -8.69 1.47
N VAL A 190 -12.13 -8.33 0.80
CA VAL A 190 -11.86 -8.75 -0.59
C VAL A 190 -10.65 -9.71 -0.72
N TRP A 191 -9.99 -10.08 0.38
CA TRP A 191 -8.92 -11.08 0.38
C TRP A 191 -9.16 -12.18 1.41
#